data_AF-D3L7A0-F1
#
_entry.id   AF-D3L7A0-F1
#
_cell.length_a   1.000
_cell.length_b   1.000
_cell.length_c   1.000
_cell.angle_alpha   90.00
_cell.angle_beta   90.00
_cell.angle_gamma   90.00
#
_symmetry.space_group_name_H-M   'P 1'
#
loop_
_entity.id
_entity.type
_entity.pdbx_description
1 polymer ?
#
loop_
_entity_poly.entity_id
_entity_poly.type
_entity_poly.pdbx_seq_one_letter_code
_entity_poly.pdbx_strand_id
1 'polypeptide(L)'
;MERHIQLAVIRILASMIDLIVVYLPFQILCFFIFKDQLLLAIFFGQLLFVSYNAVLVSMKNGRTIGKYFAKLRVVNDNSEKNSAKALREFCKLLYFVTFPFGLFFLLVSIFLLLTTGRALHDFLGQSRIVSDAEYKRIISANE
;
A
#
# COMPACT_ATOMS: atom_id res chain seq x y z
N MET A 1 -9.47 -20.31 -7.67
CA MET A 1 -10.17 -19.48 -6.67
C MET A 1 -9.38 -19.38 -5.37
N GLU A 2 -8.98 -20.50 -4.75
CA GLU A 2 -8.23 -20.51 -3.47
C GLU A 2 -6.93 -19.70 -3.49
N ARG A 3 -6.14 -19.79 -4.56
CA ARG A 3 -4.85 -19.08 -4.68
C ARG A 3 -5.00 -17.55 -4.69
N HIS A 4 -6.08 -17.01 -5.27
CA HIS A 4 -6.34 -15.56 -5.26
C HIS A 4 -6.72 -15.06 -3.87
N ILE A 5 -7.52 -15.84 -3.15
CA ILE A 5 -7.93 -15.53 -1.77
C ILE A 5 -6.72 -15.59 -0.84
N GLN A 6 -5.87 -16.61 -0.96
CA GLN A 6 -4.62 -16.72 -0.19
C GLN A 6 -3.72 -15.49 -0.40
N LEU A 7 -3.54 -15.06 -1.65
CA LEU A 7 -2.75 -13.87 -1.96
C LEU A 7 -3.40 -12.58 -1.40
N ALA A 8 -4.73 -12.45 -1.49
CA ALA A 8 -5.45 -11.33 -0.89
C ALA A 8 -5.24 -11.27 0.64
N VAL A 9 -5.35 -12.41 1.32
CA VAL A 9 -5.13 -12.52 2.77
C VAL A 9 -3.68 -12.14 3.13
N ILE A 10 -2.69 -12.70 2.43
CA ILE A 10 -1.28 -12.36 2.66
C ILE A 10 -1.02 -10.86 2.45
N ARG A 11 -1.66 -10.25 1.45
CA ARG A 11 -1.55 -8.80 1.20
C ARG A 11 -2.17 -7.96 2.31
N ILE A 12 -3.32 -8.37 2.85
CA ILE A 12 -3.96 -7.70 3.99
C ILE A 12 -3.06 -7.81 5.22
N LEU A 13 -2.57 -9.02 5.52
CA LEU A 13 -1.64 -9.25 6.64
C LEU A 13 -0.36 -8.43 6.51
N ALA A 14 0.24 -8.37 5.32
CA ALA A 14 1.40 -7.52 5.05
C ALA A 14 1.09 -6.04 5.32
N SER A 15 -0.10 -5.57 4.94
CA SER A 15 -0.54 -4.20 5.20
C SER A 15 -0.79 -3.94 6.69
N MET A 16 -1.25 -4.95 7.45
CA MET A 16 -1.39 -4.87 8.91
C MET A 16 -0.03 -4.75 9.59
N ILE A 17 0.99 -5.47 9.11
CA ILE A 17 2.37 -5.33 9.61
C ILE A 17 2.86 -3.90 9.39
N ASP A 18 2.66 -3.33 8.19
CA ASP A 18 3.03 -1.93 7.94
C ASP A 18 2.26 -0.96 8.85
N LEU A 19 0.99 -1.23 9.16
CA LEU A 19 0.18 -0.40 10.04
C LEU A 19 0.67 -0.43 11.50
N ILE A 20 1.07 -1.59 12.00
CA ILE A 20 1.56 -1.74 13.37
C ILE A 20 3.00 -1.24 13.51
N VAL A 21 3.87 -1.61 12.57
CA VAL A 21 5.32 -1.35 12.66
C VAL A 21 5.68 0.07 12.23
N VAL A 22 4.89 0.69 11.35
CA VAL A 22 5.22 2.01 10.77
C VAL A 22 4.18 3.06 11.13
N TYR A 23 2.91 2.83 10.81
CA TYR A 23 1.88 3.85 11.04
C TYR A 23 1.71 4.17 12.52
N LEU A 24 1.63 3.16 13.39
CA LEU A 24 1.43 3.37 14.82
C LEU A 24 2.57 4.19 15.46
N PRO A 25 3.88 3.90 15.25
CA PRO A 25 4.96 4.74 15.74
C PRO A 25 4.92 6.17 15.21
N PHE A 26 4.63 6.38 13.92
CA PHE A 26 4.47 7.72 13.36
C PHE A 26 3.30 8.46 13.99
N GLN A 27 2.19 7.77 14.22
CA GLN A 27 1.01 8.37 14.83
C GLN A 27 1.27 8.78 16.28
N ILE A 28 1.96 7.94 17.06
CA ILE A 28 2.39 8.26 18.43
C ILE A 28 3.28 9.51 18.41
N LEU A 29 4.28 9.55 17.53
CA LEU A 29 5.18 10.70 17.38
C LEU A 29 4.39 11.98 17.07
N CYS A 30 3.43 11.92 16.13
CA CYS A 30 2.59 13.05 15.80
C CYS A 30 1.71 13.51 16.98
N PHE A 31 1.17 12.60 17.79
CA PHE A 31 0.44 12.98 19.00
C PHE A 31 1.32 13.70 20.03
N PHE A 32 2.59 13.30 20.17
CA PHE A 32 3.53 14.01 21.05
C PHE A 32 3.88 15.42 20.55
N ILE A 33 3.99 15.62 19.23
CA ILE A 33 4.35 16.91 18.62
C ILE A 33 3.17 17.88 18.64
N PHE A 34 1.99 17.43 18.22
CA PHE A 34 0.83 18.28 18.00
C PHE A 34 -0.13 18.38 19.19
N LYS A 35 0.07 17.57 20.24
CA LYS A 35 -0.61 17.55 21.55
C LYS A 35 -2.12 17.84 21.49
N ASP A 36 -2.49 19.12 21.46
CA ASP A 36 -3.87 19.60 21.53
C ASP A 36 -4.59 19.61 20.17
N GLN A 37 -3.85 19.48 19.07
CA GLN A 37 -4.39 19.49 17.70
C GLN A 37 -4.57 18.07 17.17
N LEU A 38 -5.56 17.35 17.71
CA LEU A 38 -5.82 15.95 17.38
C LEU A 38 -5.97 15.71 15.87
N LEU A 39 -6.73 16.55 15.17
CA LEU A 39 -6.94 16.42 13.72
C LEU A 39 -5.64 16.60 12.94
N LEU A 40 -4.81 17.56 13.34
CA LEU A 40 -3.53 17.80 12.69
C LEU A 40 -2.58 16.62 12.93
N ALA A 41 -2.54 16.09 14.16
CA ALA A 41 -1.74 14.91 14.50
C ALA A 41 -2.14 13.67 13.68
N ILE A 42 -3.44 13.44 13.48
CA ILE A 42 -3.95 12.34 12.65
C ILE A 42 -3.56 12.54 11.19
N PHE A 43 -3.79 13.73 10.65
CA PHE A 43 -3.48 14.03 9.25
C PHE A 43 -1.99 13.87 8.94
N PHE A 44 -1.11 14.40 9.78
CA PHE A 44 0.34 14.27 9.58
C PHE A 44 0.84 12.84 9.77
N GLY A 45 0.26 12.07 10.71
CA GLY A 45 0.61 10.65 10.85
C GLY A 45 0.24 9.83 9.61
N GLN A 46 -0.94 10.08 9.04
CA GLN A 46 -1.38 9.47 7.77
C GLN A 46 -0.50 9.89 6.61
N LEU A 47 -0.17 11.19 6.51
CA LEU A 47 0.69 11.73 5.46
C LEU A 47 2.08 11.09 5.52
N LEU A 48 2.70 11.04 6.70
CA LEU A 48 4.02 10.41 6.90
C LEU A 48 4.00 8.94 6.51
N PHE A 49 2.98 8.20 6.91
CA PHE A 49 2.84 6.80 6.54
C PHE A 49 2.73 6.61 5.02
N VAL A 50 1.90 7.40 4.36
CA VAL A 50 1.74 7.33 2.91
C VAL A 50 3.01 7.75 2.18
N SER A 51 3.67 8.82 2.61
CA SER A 51 4.96 9.25 2.06
C SER A 51 6.04 8.17 2.21
N TYR A 52 6.13 7.54 3.38
CA TYR A 52 7.03 6.41 3.61
C TYR A 52 6.76 5.26 2.64
N ASN A 53 5.49 4.86 2.48
CA ASN A 53 5.13 3.79 1.55
C ASN A 53 5.45 4.19 0.09
N ALA A 54 5.14 5.42 -0.30
CA ALA A 54 5.42 5.95 -1.63
C ALA A 54 6.91 5.92 -1.96
N VAL A 55 7.77 6.33 -1.03
CA VAL A 55 9.23 6.27 -1.20
C VAL A 55 9.70 4.84 -1.37
N LEU A 56 9.36 3.93 -0.45
CA LEU A 56 9.83 2.55 -0.51
C LEU A 56 9.35 1.78 -1.74
N VAL A 57 8.09 1.99 -2.16
CA VAL A 57 7.54 1.37 -3.36
C VAL A 57 8.15 1.98 -4.63
N SER A 58 8.56 3.25 -4.61
CA SER A 58 9.24 3.90 -5.74
C SER A 58 10.71 3.48 -5.87
N MET A 59 11.34 3.02 -4.79
CA MET A 59 12.71 2.46 -4.84
C MET A 59 12.78 1.15 -5.64
N LYS A 60 13.99 0.74 -6.04
CA LYS A 60 14.24 -0.45 -6.89
C LYS A 60 13.64 -1.76 -6.34
N ASN A 61 13.42 -1.86 -5.04
CA ASN A 61 12.84 -3.05 -4.42
C ASN A 61 11.31 -3.12 -4.51
N GLY A 62 10.61 -2.00 -4.79
CA GLY A 62 9.17 -1.98 -5.03
C GLY A 62 8.31 -2.51 -3.88
N ARG A 63 8.80 -2.45 -2.63
CA ARG A 63 8.17 -3.14 -1.49
C ARG A 63 8.36 -2.39 -0.18
N THR A 64 7.35 -2.49 0.67
CA THR A 64 7.30 -2.00 2.05
C THR A 64 7.83 -3.08 3.00
N ILE A 65 7.99 -2.79 4.29
CA ILE A 65 8.50 -3.76 5.27
C ILE A 65 7.56 -4.98 5.37
N GLY A 66 6.25 -4.75 5.50
CA GLY A 66 5.28 -5.83 5.57
C GLY A 66 5.29 -6.70 4.30
N LYS A 67 5.38 -6.05 3.12
CA LYS A 67 5.46 -6.77 1.84
C LYS A 67 6.79 -7.51 1.67
N TYR A 68 7.88 -7.00 2.25
CA TYR A 68 9.17 -7.70 2.29
C TYR A 68 9.05 -9.03 3.02
N PHE A 69 8.45 -9.04 4.21
CA PHE A 69 8.20 -10.29 4.96
C PHE A 69 7.26 -11.25 4.22
N ALA A 70 6.28 -10.70 3.50
CA ALA A 70 5.37 -11.49 2.67
C ALA A 70 5.97 -11.97 1.33
N LYS A 71 7.22 -11.60 1.00
CA LYS A 71 7.87 -11.89 -0.30
C LYS A 71 7.04 -11.39 -1.50
N LEU A 72 6.43 -10.22 -1.34
CA LEU A 72 5.61 -9.55 -2.34
C LEU A 72 6.31 -8.29 -2.87
N ARG A 73 6.15 -8.02 -4.16
CA ARG A 73 6.63 -6.80 -4.83
C ARG A 73 5.55 -6.15 -5.66
N VAL A 74 5.63 -4.83 -5.73
CA VAL A 74 4.81 -4.02 -6.63
C VAL A 74 5.54 -3.86 -7.95
N VAL A 75 4.88 -4.24 -9.04
CA VAL A 75 5.36 -4.06 -10.41
C VAL A 75 4.33 -3.24 -11.16
N ASN A 76 4.78 -2.27 -11.94
CA ASN A 76 3.87 -1.51 -12.81
C ASN A 76 3.73 -2.23 -14.14
N ASP A 77 2.51 -2.19 -14.69
CA ASP A 77 2.25 -2.71 -16.03
C ASP A 77 2.93 -1.81 -17.10
N ASN A 78 3.13 -0.51 -16.81
CA ASN A 78 3.94 0.43 -17.58
C ASN A 78 5.21 0.82 -16.80
N SER A 79 6.37 0.35 -17.26
CA SER A 79 7.61 0.19 -16.50
C SER A 79 8.37 1.46 -16.09
N GLU A 80 8.05 2.65 -16.60
CA GLU A 80 9.00 3.78 -16.51
C GLU A 80 8.67 4.92 -15.56
N LYS A 81 7.41 5.05 -15.09
CA LYS A 81 7.02 6.23 -14.31
C LYS A 81 6.95 5.94 -12.81
N ASN A 82 8.04 6.25 -12.09
CA ASN A 82 8.08 6.26 -10.62
C ASN A 82 6.93 7.09 -10.01
N SER A 83 6.46 8.12 -10.71
CA SER A 83 5.30 8.93 -10.31
C SER A 83 4.00 8.12 -10.17
N ALA A 84 3.78 7.09 -11.00
CA ALA A 84 2.60 6.22 -10.89
C ALA A 84 2.64 5.37 -9.61
N LYS A 85 3.83 4.95 -9.17
CA LYS A 85 4.03 4.22 -7.90
C LYS A 85 3.78 5.09 -6.68
N ALA A 86 4.22 6.35 -6.73
CA ALA A 86 3.92 7.31 -5.68
C ALA A 86 2.41 7.60 -5.63
N LEU A 87 1.79 7.93 -6.76
CA LEU A 87 0.35 8.22 -6.86
C LEU A 87 -0.49 7.08 -6.28
N ARG A 88 -0.12 5.83 -6.58
CA ARG A 88 -0.73 4.63 -6.00
C ARG A 88 -0.81 4.66 -4.48
N GLU A 89 0.29 5.01 -3.82
CA GLU A 89 0.34 5.04 -2.36
C GLU A 89 -0.42 6.25 -1.81
N PHE A 90 -0.40 7.40 -2.50
CA PHE A 90 -1.24 8.55 -2.16
C PHE A 90 -2.75 8.26 -2.28
N CYS A 91 -3.17 7.40 -3.21
CA CYS A 91 -4.57 6.95 -3.29
C CYS A 91 -5.06 6.23 -2.03
N LYS A 92 -4.16 5.74 -1.16
CA LYS A 92 -4.57 5.17 0.13
C LYS A 92 -5.10 6.22 1.10
N LEU A 93 -4.79 7.50 0.92
CA LEU A 93 -5.41 8.59 1.69
C LEU A 93 -6.93 8.61 1.52
N LEU A 94 -7.46 8.10 0.39
CA LEU A 94 -8.90 7.97 0.18
C LEU A 94 -9.57 7.06 1.23
N TYR A 95 -8.84 6.10 1.80
CA TYR A 95 -9.36 5.24 2.86
C TYR A 95 -9.46 5.93 4.22
N PHE A 96 -8.73 7.05 4.38
CA PHE A 96 -8.69 7.84 5.61
C PHE A 96 -9.62 9.05 5.59
N VAL A 97 -10.41 9.23 4.52
CA VAL A 97 -11.44 10.27 4.43
C VAL A 97 -12.47 10.06 5.55
N THR A 98 -12.96 11.17 6.12
CA THR A 98 -13.98 11.17 7.16
C THR A 98 -15.16 10.26 6.81
N PHE A 99 -15.73 9.64 7.85
CA PHE A 99 -16.93 8.81 7.72
C PHE A 99 -18.06 9.60 7.01
N PRO A 100 -18.77 9.01 6.03
CA PRO A 100 -18.74 7.60 5.61
C PRO A 100 -17.81 7.29 4.42
N PHE A 101 -17.23 8.30 3.76
CA PHE A 101 -16.58 8.12 2.47
C PHE A 101 -15.32 7.24 2.53
N GLY A 102 -14.51 7.33 3.59
CA GLY A 102 -13.33 6.47 3.75
C GLY A 102 -13.68 4.98 3.85
N LEU A 103 -14.75 4.67 4.58
CA LEU A 103 -15.26 3.30 4.71
C LEU A 103 -15.77 2.78 3.36
N PHE A 104 -16.49 3.62 2.60
CA PHE A 104 -16.94 3.25 1.26
C PHE A 104 -15.76 2.86 0.35
N PHE A 105 -14.71 3.69 0.28
CA PHE A 105 -13.53 3.38 -0.54
C PHE A 105 -12.77 2.14 -0.06
N LEU A 106 -12.73 1.90 1.26
CA LEU A 106 -12.13 0.69 1.83
C LEU A 106 -12.90 -0.56 1.40
N LEU A 107 -14.22 -0.55 1.51
CA LEU A 107 -15.08 -1.67 1.13
C LEU A 107 -14.98 -1.97 -0.37
N VAL A 108 -15.02 -0.93 -1.21
CA VAL A 108 -14.81 -1.07 -2.67
C VAL A 108 -13.44 -1.68 -2.95
N SER A 109 -12.39 -1.23 -2.25
CA SER A 109 -11.04 -1.77 -2.43
C SER A 109 -10.93 -3.24 -2.05
N ILE A 110 -11.56 -3.66 -0.94
CA ILE A 110 -11.60 -5.07 -0.51
C ILE A 110 -12.38 -5.91 -1.51
N PHE A 111 -13.55 -5.42 -1.97
CA PHE A 111 -14.35 -6.10 -2.97
C PHE A 111 -13.58 -6.31 -4.28
N LEU A 112 -12.90 -5.27 -4.78
CA LEU A 112 -12.03 -5.36 -5.96
C LEU A 112 -10.87 -6.33 -5.73
N LEU A 113 -10.26 -6.33 -4.55
CA LEU A 113 -9.16 -7.23 -4.22
C LEU A 113 -9.59 -8.70 -4.25
N LEU A 114 -10.78 -9.02 -3.74
CA LEU A 114 -11.32 -10.37 -3.71
C LEU A 114 -11.79 -10.87 -5.09
N THR A 115 -12.33 -9.97 -5.92
CA THR A 115 -12.88 -10.32 -7.24
C THR A 115 -11.83 -10.30 -8.36
N THR A 116 -10.97 -9.28 -8.37
CA THR A 116 -9.99 -9.04 -9.45
C THR A 116 -8.54 -9.32 -9.05
N GLY A 117 -8.27 -9.50 -7.75
CA GLY A 117 -6.91 -9.60 -7.23
C GLY A 117 -6.15 -8.27 -7.16
N ARG A 118 -6.78 -7.15 -7.55
CA ARG A 118 -6.20 -5.80 -7.53
C ARG A 118 -7.03 -4.89 -6.60
N ALA A 119 -6.35 -4.13 -5.74
CA ALA A 119 -7.00 -3.17 -4.86
C ALA A 119 -7.33 -1.86 -5.62
N LEU A 120 -8.19 -1.01 -5.07
CA LEU A 120 -8.56 0.27 -5.70
C LEU A 120 -7.33 1.12 -6.02
N HIS A 121 -6.38 1.19 -5.08
CA HIS A 121 -5.13 1.92 -5.30
C HIS A 121 -4.28 1.29 -6.41
N ASP A 122 -4.27 -0.04 -6.56
CA ASP A 122 -3.50 -0.71 -7.61
C ASP A 122 -4.04 -0.39 -9.02
N PHE A 123 -5.37 -0.25 -9.16
CA PHE A 123 -6.01 0.17 -10.42
C PHE A 123 -5.58 1.59 -10.80
N LEU A 124 -5.63 2.52 -9.84
CA LEU A 124 -5.21 3.91 -10.06
C LEU A 124 -3.71 4.05 -10.35
N GLY A 125 -2.90 3.19 -9.73
CA GLY A 125 -1.46 3.14 -9.96
C GLY A 125 -1.02 2.31 -11.17
N GLN A 126 -1.95 1.71 -11.93
CA GLN A 126 -1.68 0.75 -13.02
C GLN A 126 -0.61 -0.29 -12.63
N SER A 127 -0.75 -0.84 -11.43
CA SER A 127 0.23 -1.73 -10.84
C SER A 127 -0.37 -3.08 -10.47
N ARG A 128 0.48 -4.09 -10.39
CA ARG A 128 0.15 -5.42 -9.91
C ARG A 128 1.11 -5.83 -8.81
N ILE A 129 0.63 -6.65 -7.88
CA ILE A 129 1.46 -7.27 -6.86
C ILE A 129 1.82 -8.66 -7.33
N VAL A 130 3.12 -8.95 -7.38
CA VAL A 130 3.67 -10.25 -7.76
C VAL A 130 4.51 -10.82 -6.62
N SER A 131 4.68 -12.14 -6.62
CA SER A 131 5.61 -12.79 -5.69
C SER A 131 7.07 -12.57 -6.12
N ASP A 132 8.02 -12.68 -5.18
CA ASP A 132 9.46 -12.58 -5.49
C ASP A 132 9.91 -13.64 -6.54
N ALA A 133 9.31 -14.83 -6.52
CA ALA A 133 9.60 -15.88 -7.49
C ALA A 133 9.13 -15.51 -8.91
N GLU A 134 7.97 -14.87 -9.02
CA GLU A 134 7.40 -14.41 -10.28
C GLU A 134 8.14 -13.16 -10.80
N TYR A 135 8.54 -12.25 -9.91
CA TYR A 135 9.35 -11.10 -10.26
C TYR A 135 10.69 -11.51 -10.90
N LYS A 136 11.37 -12.51 -10.34
CA LYS A 136 12.61 -13.06 -10.92
C LYS A 136 12.39 -13.58 -12.34
N ARG A 137 11.27 -14.27 -12.60
CA ARG A 137 10.92 -14.76 -13.95
C ARG A 137 10.67 -13.62 -14.93
N ILE A 138 10.03 -12.54 -14.48
CA ILE A 138 9.76 -11.38 -15.33
C ILE A 138 11.06 -10.67 -15.74
N ILE A 139 12.01 -10.52 -14.80
CA ILE A 139 13.31 -9.91 -15.12
C ILE A 139 14.14 -10.82 -16.04
N SER A 140 14.23 -12.11 -15.74
CA SER A 140 15.01 -13.05 -16.56
C SER A 140 14.46 -13.27 -17.97
N ALA A 141 13.21 -12.88 -18.23
CA ALA A 141 12.60 -12.93 -19.56
C ALA A 141 12.82 -11.63 -20.37
N ASN A 142 13.28 -10.56 -19.71
CA ASN A 142 13.55 -9.25 -20.30
C ASN A 142 15.07 -8.94 -20.40
N GLU A 143 15.92 -9.87 -19.95
CA GLU A 143 17.38 -9.90 -20.20
C GLU A 143 17.68 -10.83 -21.39
#